data_AF-A0A0F9H6Q8-F1
#
_entry.id   AF-A0A0F9H6Q8-F1
#
_cell.length_a   1.000
_cell.length_b   1.000
_cell.length_c   1.000
_cell.angle_alpha   90.00
_cell.angle_beta   90.00
_cell.angle_gamma   90.00
#
_symmetry.space_group_name_H-M   'P 1'
#
loop_
_entity.id
_entity.type
_entity.pdbx_description
1 polymer ?
#
loop_
_entity_poly.entity_id
_entity_poly.type
_entity_poly.pdbx_seq_one_letter_code
_entity_poly.pdbx_strand_id
1 'polypeptide(L)'
;MIELTLKKGAKRTHLKIYNDIDQLPVQRFTLANKYWMLHDSIGSSIEDFDKNHFNKITLIAGDKEKTLKELANFRILVFNIMNDINVQHLSFACLIHSVNGIEVTDLSQENLQKLLNKLSGLGLTQDVLKKKLNTSTK
;
A
#
# COMPACT_ATOMS: atom_id res chain seq x y z
N MET A 1 -19.55 -0.80 -0.72
CA MET A 1 -18.83 0.43 -0.31
C MET A 1 -18.88 0.62 1.21
N ILE A 2 -17.77 0.99 1.84
CA ILE A 2 -17.67 1.40 3.24
C ILE A 2 -17.48 2.91 3.32
N GLU A 3 -18.14 3.55 4.28
CA GLU A 3 -17.88 4.94 4.65
C GLU A 3 -16.96 5.01 5.87
N LEU A 4 -15.91 5.83 5.77
CA LEU A 4 -14.95 6.06 6.85
C LEU A 4 -14.87 7.57 7.11
N THR A 5 -15.05 7.97 8.37
CA THR A 5 -14.87 9.37 8.76
C THR A 5 -13.57 9.54 9.52
N LEU A 6 -12.63 10.26 8.92
CA LEU A 6 -11.41 10.71 9.59
C LEU A 6 -11.72 11.93 10.46
N LYS A 7 -11.17 11.95 11.67
CA LYS A 7 -11.34 13.06 12.62
C LYS A 7 -9.97 13.62 12.98
N LYS A 8 -9.79 14.92 12.81
CA LYS A 8 -8.62 15.66 13.32
C LYS A 8 -9.09 16.97 13.96
N GLY A 9 -9.14 16.98 15.28
CA GLY A 9 -9.80 18.05 16.04
C GLY A 9 -11.28 18.15 15.66
N ALA A 10 -11.73 19.37 15.30
CA ALA A 10 -13.11 19.63 14.85
C ALA A 10 -13.39 19.26 13.39
N LYS A 11 -12.36 19.03 12.56
CA LYS A 11 -12.53 18.71 11.14
C LYS A 11 -12.91 17.24 10.97
N ARG A 12 -13.90 16.99 10.10
CA ARG A 12 -14.31 15.65 9.66
C ARG A 12 -14.08 15.52 8.16
N THR A 13 -13.45 14.42 7.76
CA THR A 13 -13.26 14.07 6.35
C THR A 13 -13.94 12.74 6.09
N HIS A 14 -14.84 12.72 5.11
CA HIS A 14 -15.61 11.53 4.74
C HIS A 14 -14.94 10.83 3.56
N LEU A 15 -14.65 9.55 3.72
CA LEU A 15 -14.07 8.69 2.68
C LEU A 15 -15.09 7.62 2.30
N LYS A 16 -15.25 7.40 1.00
CA LYS A 16 -15.90 6.20 0.46
C LYS A 16 -14.83 5.25 -0.04
N ILE A 17 -14.86 4.02 0.42
CA ILE A 17 -13.85 3.00 0.15
C ILE A 17 -14.56 1.75 -0.39
N TYR A 18 -14.00 1.13 -1.42
CA TYR A 18 -14.43 -0.19 -1.87
C TYR A 18 -14.16 -1.21 -0.76
N ASN A 19 -15.16 -2.03 -0.43
CA ASN A 19 -15.07 -3.04 0.62
C ASN A 19 -14.89 -4.46 0.06
N ASP A 20 -15.18 -4.62 -1.22
CA ASP A 20 -15.08 -5.87 -1.95
C ASP A 20 -14.20 -5.60 -3.16
N ILE A 21 -13.22 -6.48 -3.36
CA ILE A 21 -12.26 -6.38 -4.45
C ILE A 21 -12.95 -6.60 -5.81
N ASP A 22 -14.01 -7.39 -5.84
CA ASP A 22 -14.77 -7.71 -7.06
C ASP A 22 -15.65 -6.54 -7.51
N GLN A 23 -15.88 -5.57 -6.63
CA GLN A 23 -16.61 -4.34 -6.95
C GLN A 23 -15.71 -3.23 -7.52
N LEU A 24 -14.39 -3.45 -7.58
CA LEU A 24 -13.46 -2.47 -8.13
C LEU A 24 -13.61 -2.39 -9.66
N PRO A 25 -13.63 -1.17 -10.23
CA PRO A 25 -13.38 -0.98 -11.65
C PRO A 25 -12.08 -1.68 -12.07
N VAL A 26 -12.08 -2.30 -13.26
CA VAL A 26 -10.98 -3.17 -13.74
C VAL A 26 -9.59 -2.54 -13.61
N GLN A 27 -9.47 -1.24 -13.93
CA GLN A 27 -8.20 -0.51 -13.79
C GLN A 27 -7.74 -0.38 -12.33
N ARG A 28 -8.67 -0.10 -11.41
CA ARG A 28 -8.39 -0.02 -9.97
C ARG A 28 -8.03 -1.38 -9.40
N PHE A 29 -8.75 -2.42 -9.79
CA PHE A 29 -8.43 -3.81 -9.42
C PHE A 29 -7.00 -4.16 -9.81
N THR A 30 -6.65 -3.93 -11.08
CA THR A 30 -5.32 -4.23 -11.63
C THR A 30 -4.22 -3.51 -10.84
N LEU A 31 -4.41 -2.22 -10.53
CA LEU A 31 -3.43 -1.43 -9.78
C LEU A 31 -3.35 -1.82 -8.31
N ALA A 32 -4.48 -2.03 -7.64
CA ALA A 32 -4.53 -2.47 -6.25
C ALA A 32 -3.82 -3.83 -6.10
N ASN A 33 -4.12 -4.77 -6.99
CA ASN A 33 -3.52 -6.10 -7.02
C ASN A 33 -2.02 -6.04 -7.31
N LYS A 34 -1.59 -5.20 -8.28
CA LYS A 34 -0.16 -4.97 -8.55
C LYS A 34 0.58 -4.53 -7.29
N TYR A 35 0.07 -3.52 -6.58
CA TYR A 35 0.73 -3.02 -5.36
C TYR A 35 0.70 -4.04 -4.22
N TRP A 36 -0.35 -4.86 -4.14
CA TRP A 36 -0.41 -5.94 -3.16
C TRP A 36 0.63 -7.02 -3.45
N MET A 37 0.77 -7.48 -4.69
CA MET A 37 1.80 -8.44 -5.09
C MET A 37 3.22 -7.90 -4.84
N LEU A 38 3.45 -6.61 -5.10
CA LEU A 38 4.73 -5.95 -4.81
C LEU A 38 4.99 -5.92 -3.30
N HIS A 39 3.99 -5.62 -2.48
CA HIS A 39 4.13 -5.67 -1.02
C HIS A 39 4.49 -7.07 -0.53
N ASP A 40 3.86 -8.12 -1.05
CA ASP A 40 4.17 -9.51 -0.68
C ASP A 40 5.59 -9.91 -1.09
N SER A 41 6.08 -9.39 -2.22
CA SER A 41 7.40 -9.73 -2.76
C SER A 41 8.56 -8.91 -2.17
N ILE A 42 8.30 -7.67 -1.75
CA ILE A 42 9.34 -6.66 -1.40
C ILE A 42 9.19 -6.19 0.05
N GLY A 43 7.99 -6.22 0.61
CA GLY A 43 7.70 -5.64 1.92
C GLY A 43 7.64 -4.12 1.93
N SER A 44 7.45 -3.56 3.12
CA SER A 44 7.32 -2.10 3.31
C SER A 44 7.84 -1.62 4.68
N SER A 45 8.60 -2.46 5.38
CA SER A 45 9.15 -2.17 6.71
C SER A 45 10.54 -2.80 6.91
N ILE A 46 11.23 -2.38 7.97
CA ILE A 46 12.51 -2.99 8.37
C ILE A 46 12.34 -4.44 8.83
N GLU A 47 11.17 -4.79 9.36
CA GLU A 47 10.89 -6.17 9.73
C GLU A 47 10.73 -7.07 8.50
N ASP A 48 10.15 -6.54 7.42
CA ASP A 48 10.11 -7.22 6.12
C ASP A 48 11.51 -7.33 5.50
N PHE A 49 12.37 -6.33 5.71
CA PHE A 49 13.79 -6.41 5.32
C PHE A 49 14.47 -7.64 5.93
N ASP A 50 14.35 -7.82 7.24
CA ASP A 50 15.00 -8.93 7.94
C ASP A 50 14.38 -10.28 7.54
N LYS A 51 13.04 -10.35 7.54
CA LYS A 51 12.29 -11.60 7.28
C LYS A 51 12.36 -12.03 5.81
N ASN A 52 12.08 -11.12 4.88
CA ASN A 52 11.82 -11.47 3.48
C ASN A 52 13.09 -11.43 2.64
N HIS A 53 14.07 -10.59 2.99
CA HIS A 53 15.29 -10.43 2.20
C HIS A 53 16.51 -11.02 2.89
N PHE A 54 16.88 -10.52 4.08
CA PHE A 54 18.14 -10.90 4.71
C PHE A 54 18.23 -12.41 4.99
N ASN A 55 17.23 -12.97 5.67
CA ASN A 55 17.17 -14.41 5.94
C ASN A 55 17.05 -15.26 4.67
N LYS A 56 16.38 -14.75 3.64
CA LYS A 56 16.22 -15.48 2.38
C LYS A 56 17.52 -15.54 1.59
N ILE A 57 18.27 -14.43 1.55
CA ILE A 57 19.60 -14.37 0.92
C ILE A 57 20.57 -15.33 1.59
N THR A 58 20.59 -15.42 2.93
CA THR A 58 21.48 -16.34 3.65
C THR A 58 21.17 -17.81 3.33
N LEU A 59 19.89 -18.16 3.16
CA LEU A 59 19.47 -19.52 2.80
C LEU A 59 19.81 -19.90 1.35
N ILE A 60 19.76 -18.94 0.42
CA ILE A 60 19.97 -19.19 -1.02
C ILE A 60 21.37 -18.83 -1.51
N ALA A 61 22.29 -18.43 -0.63
CA ALA A 61 23.60 -17.87 -0.99
C ALA A 61 24.45 -18.76 -1.92
N GLY A 62 24.24 -20.09 -1.91
CA GLY A 62 24.90 -21.03 -2.83
C GLY A 62 24.29 -21.11 -4.24
N ASP A 63 23.08 -20.55 -4.43
CA ASP A 63 22.36 -20.51 -5.70
C ASP A 63 22.44 -19.08 -6.27
N LYS A 64 23.35 -18.88 -7.22
CA LYS A 64 23.63 -17.57 -7.83
C LYS A 64 22.38 -16.94 -8.45
N GLU A 65 21.55 -17.71 -9.14
CA GLU A 65 20.38 -17.17 -9.83
C GLU A 65 19.34 -16.66 -8.83
N LYS A 66 19.03 -17.47 -7.80
CA LYS A 66 18.09 -17.07 -6.75
C LYS A 66 18.62 -15.89 -5.94
N THR A 67 19.91 -15.89 -5.61
CA THR A 67 20.55 -14.79 -4.90
C THR A 67 20.45 -13.48 -5.67
N LEU A 68 20.73 -13.48 -6.98
CA LEU A 68 20.63 -12.29 -7.82
C LEU A 68 19.19 -11.76 -7.91
N LYS A 69 18.20 -12.64 -8.02
CA LYS A 69 16.79 -12.24 -7.99
C LYS A 69 16.41 -11.58 -6.67
N GLU A 70 16.86 -12.14 -5.56
CA GLU A 70 16.57 -11.59 -4.24
C GLU A 70 17.27 -10.25 -3.99
N LEU A 71 18.51 -10.10 -4.44
CA LEU A 71 19.22 -8.83 -4.42
C LEU A 71 18.54 -7.75 -5.28
N ALA A 72 17.90 -8.13 -6.39
CA ALA A 72 17.11 -7.20 -7.19
C ALA A 72 15.86 -6.72 -6.44
N ASN A 73 15.12 -7.62 -5.78
CA ASN A 73 13.98 -7.25 -4.92
C ASN A 73 14.44 -6.34 -3.77
N PHE A 74 15.56 -6.70 -3.14
CA PHE A 74 16.17 -5.91 -2.09
C PHE A 74 16.54 -4.50 -2.54
N ARG A 75 17.13 -4.35 -3.73
CA ARG A 75 17.41 -3.03 -4.34
C ARG A 75 16.14 -2.20 -4.51
N ILE A 76 15.03 -2.82 -4.92
CA ILE A 76 13.74 -2.13 -5.05
C ILE A 76 13.21 -1.71 -3.68
N LEU A 77 13.33 -2.54 -2.65
CA LEU A 77 12.95 -2.17 -1.28
C LEU A 77 13.71 -0.91 -0.83
N VAL A 78 15.04 -0.90 -1.00
CA VAL A 78 15.88 0.26 -0.64
C VAL A 78 15.44 1.50 -1.41
N PHE A 79 15.20 1.38 -2.72
CA PHE A 79 14.68 2.48 -3.53
C PHE A 79 13.34 3.00 -2.99
N ASN A 80 12.41 2.10 -2.66
CA ASN A 80 11.10 2.48 -2.13
C ASN A 80 11.23 3.22 -0.80
N ILE A 81 12.06 2.75 0.12
CA ILE A 81 12.31 3.40 1.42
C ILE A 81 12.91 4.80 1.20
N MET A 82 13.91 4.93 0.33
CA MET A 82 14.57 6.22 0.05
C MET A 82 13.63 7.26 -0.57
N ASN A 83 12.53 6.83 -1.19
CA ASN A 83 11.55 7.68 -1.85
C ASN A 83 10.21 7.74 -1.10
N ASP A 84 10.16 7.29 0.16
CA ASP A 84 8.94 7.24 0.99
C ASP A 84 7.76 6.50 0.31
N ILE A 85 8.08 5.51 -0.52
CA ILE A 85 7.10 4.70 -1.26
C ILE A 85 6.73 3.49 -0.41
N ASN A 86 5.52 3.52 0.15
CA ASN A 86 4.95 2.35 0.79
C ASN A 86 3.93 1.68 -0.14
N VAL A 87 4.30 0.55 -0.74
CA VAL A 87 3.46 -0.18 -1.71
C VAL A 87 2.18 -0.73 -1.08
N GLN A 88 2.20 -1.09 0.20
CA GLN A 88 0.98 -1.48 0.93
C GLN A 88 -0.02 -0.31 1.00
N HIS A 89 0.47 0.90 1.30
CA HIS A 89 -0.36 2.09 1.36
C HIS A 89 -0.89 2.49 -0.02
N LEU A 90 -0.10 2.30 -1.08
CA LEU A 90 -0.55 2.52 -2.45
C LEU A 90 -1.67 1.56 -2.86
N SER A 91 -1.59 0.29 -2.45
CA SER A 91 -2.68 -0.66 -2.65
C SER A 91 -3.96 -0.19 -1.96
N PHE A 92 -3.87 0.29 -0.71
CA PHE A 92 -5.01 0.88 -0.01
C PHE A 92 -5.57 2.12 -0.72
N ALA A 93 -4.70 3.01 -1.22
CA ALA A 93 -5.14 4.23 -1.91
C ALA A 93 -5.98 3.91 -3.17
N CYS A 94 -5.68 2.82 -3.87
CA CYS A 94 -6.49 2.34 -5.00
C CYS A 94 -7.92 1.93 -4.60
N LEU A 95 -8.17 1.61 -3.32
CA LEU A 95 -9.50 1.27 -2.80
C LEU A 95 -10.33 2.52 -2.45
N ILE A 96 -9.74 3.72 -2.45
CA ILE A 96 -10.45 4.96 -2.12
C ILE A 96 -11.26 5.39 -3.35
N HIS A 97 -12.58 5.34 -3.24
CA HIS A 97 -13.50 5.81 -4.27
C HIS A 97 -13.55 7.34 -4.29
N SER A 98 -13.85 7.97 -3.16
CA SER A 98 -13.99 9.43 -3.07
C SER A 98 -13.63 9.99 -1.70
N VAL A 99 -13.25 11.27 -1.70
CA VAL A 99 -12.92 12.07 -0.52
C VAL A 99 -13.83 13.29 -0.48
N ASN A 100 -14.65 13.42 0.57
CA ASN A 100 -15.67 14.46 0.71
C ASN A 100 -16.58 14.58 -0.52
N GLY A 101 -16.95 13.45 -1.13
CA GLY A 101 -17.80 13.40 -2.32
C GLY A 101 -17.05 13.59 -3.66
N ILE A 102 -15.78 13.99 -3.64
CA ILE A 102 -14.97 14.13 -4.86
C ILE A 102 -14.33 12.79 -5.20
N GLU A 103 -14.66 12.23 -6.35
CA GLU A 103 -14.10 10.97 -6.83
C GLU A 103 -12.60 11.06 -7.11
N VAL A 104 -11.89 10.00 -6.74
CA VAL A 104 -10.48 9.83 -7.09
C VAL A 104 -10.47 9.17 -8.48
N THR A 105 -10.08 9.87 -9.53
CA THR A 105 -10.02 9.28 -10.88
C THR A 105 -8.60 9.03 -11.33
N ASP A 106 -7.65 9.82 -10.84
CA ASP A 106 -6.24 9.67 -11.12
C ASP A 106 -5.58 8.67 -10.15
N LEU A 107 -5.17 7.54 -10.71
CA LEU A 107 -4.55 6.42 -10.01
C LEU A 107 -3.04 6.33 -10.29
N SER A 108 -2.43 7.39 -10.82
CA SER A 108 -0.98 7.46 -10.95
C SER A 108 -0.33 7.41 -9.58
N GLN A 109 0.85 6.79 -9.50
CA GLN A 109 1.58 6.62 -8.25
C GLN A 109 1.79 7.96 -7.52
N GLU A 110 2.13 9.02 -8.24
CA GLU A 110 2.34 10.35 -7.68
C GLU A 110 1.06 10.89 -7.02
N ASN A 111 -0.10 10.75 -7.67
CA ASN A 111 -1.36 11.23 -7.11
C ASN A 111 -1.86 10.36 -5.97
N LEU A 112 -1.62 9.06 -5.99
CA LEU A 112 -1.90 8.18 -4.85
C LEU A 112 -1.04 8.56 -3.62
N GLN A 113 0.23 8.89 -3.80
CA GLN A 113 1.09 9.37 -2.71
C GLN A 113 0.61 10.72 -2.17
N LYS A 114 0.31 11.68 -3.05
CA LYS A 114 -0.25 12.98 -2.66
C LYS A 114 -1.56 12.81 -1.88
N LEU A 115 -2.42 11.90 -2.32
CA LEU A 115 -3.66 11.57 -1.63
C LEU A 115 -3.40 11.05 -0.22
N LEU A 116 -2.52 10.06 -0.06
CA LEU A 116 -2.16 9.51 1.25
C LEU A 116 -1.57 10.57 2.19
N ASN A 117 -0.67 11.43 1.68
CA ASN A 117 -0.08 12.52 2.44
C ASN A 117 -1.15 13.52 2.92
N LYS A 118 -2.08 13.88 2.04
CA LYS A 118 -3.23 14.72 2.39
C LYS A 118 -4.10 14.07 3.47
N LEU A 119 -4.41 12.78 3.33
CA LEU A 119 -5.25 12.06 4.29
C LEU A 119 -4.57 11.89 5.65
N SER A 120 -3.25 11.68 5.68
CA SER A 120 -2.45 11.70 6.92
C SER A 120 -2.59 13.05 7.64
N GLY A 121 -2.49 14.14 6.88
CA GLY A 121 -2.78 15.50 7.35
C GLY A 121 -4.21 15.70 7.89
N LEU A 122 -5.17 14.85 7.51
CA LEU A 122 -6.58 14.89 7.90
C LEU A 122 -6.97 13.85 8.96
N GLY A 123 -6.00 13.11 9.51
CA GLY A 123 -6.23 12.16 10.60
C GLY A 123 -6.28 10.68 10.18
N LEU A 124 -5.85 10.34 8.97
CA LEU A 124 -5.56 8.95 8.61
C LEU A 124 -4.31 8.50 9.37
N THR A 125 -4.44 7.42 10.14
CA THR A 125 -3.33 6.85 10.93
C THR A 125 -3.09 5.40 10.53
N GLN A 126 -1.91 4.87 10.91
CA GLN A 126 -1.59 3.46 10.66
C GLN A 126 -2.58 2.49 11.30
N ASP A 127 -3.16 2.84 12.46
CA ASP A 127 -4.20 2.03 13.11
C ASP A 127 -5.46 1.91 12.25
N VAL A 128 -5.88 3.03 11.63
CA VAL A 128 -7.03 3.05 10.71
C VAL A 128 -6.74 2.21 9.46
N LEU A 129 -5.52 2.28 8.92
CA LEU A 129 -5.09 1.46 7.79
C LEU A 129 -5.09 -0.03 8.13
N LYS A 130 -4.45 -0.43 9.24
CA LYS A 130 -4.35 -1.84 9.68
C LYS A 130 -5.72 -2.46 9.91
N LYS A 131 -6.64 -1.74 10.56
CA LYS A 131 -8.02 -2.20 10.79
C LYS A 131 -8.79 -2.46 9.52
N LYS A 132 -8.44 -1.80 8.41
CA LYS A 132 -9.13 -1.95 7.12
C LYS A 132 -8.47 -2.96 6.20
N LEU A 133 -7.14 -3.00 6.16
CA LEU A 133 -6.40 -4.00 5.38
C LEU A 133 -6.64 -5.43 5.90
N ASN A 134 -6.66 -5.63 7.22
CA ASN A 134 -6.86 -6.95 7.83
C ASN A 134 -8.31 -7.48 7.72
N THR A 135 -9.29 -6.62 7.43
CA THR A 135 -10.67 -7.06 7.18
C THR A 135 -10.91 -7.53 5.74
N SER A 136 -10.03 -7.21 4.79
CA SER A 136 -10.13 -7.67 3.39
C SER A 136 -9.35 -8.96 3.12
N THR A 137 -8.75 -9.56 4.16
CA THR A 137 -7.96 -10.81 4.07
C THR A 137 -8.63 -11.99 4.78
N LYS A 138 -9.93 -11.88 5.11
CA LYS A 138 -10.75 -12.96 5.67
C LYS A 138 -11.93 -13.27 4.78
#